data_AF-A0A496W935-F1
#
_entry.id   AF-A0A496W935-F1
#
_cell.length_a   1.000
_cell.length_b   1.000
_cell.length_c   1.000
_cell.angle_alpha   90.00
_cell.angle_beta   90.00
_cell.angle_gamma   90.00
#
_symmetry.space_group_name_H-M   'P 1'
#
loop_
_entity.id
_entity.type
_entity.pdbx_description
1 polymer ?
#
loop_
_entity_poly.entity_id
_entity_poly.type
_entity_poly.pdbx_seq_one_letter_code
_entity_poly.pdbx_strand_id
1 'polypeptide(L)'
;MIDKKGPDNLKPSTFYGRSCLRQVPRLLRKSLDQMSPVKFFDKDFDRPRMYIERDNRFENDINRITSLILKAFYRSDQTASQIKPKYLHPVNEAFTRIFGEGNDTTLMLLELIPPLDEEVAEIIFQKGKSDIHYNYLGNGEKEVFNILINLLSRRHFYQDTIYYIDEMDLHLNTKLQYDFLKEVVENWIPEGCQLWTASHSLGFIDYANQVDHAAIIDFNNLNFDHPHILFPQAKNLSPSTSI
;
A
#
# COMPACT_ATOMS: atom_id res chain seq x y z
N MET A 1 33.10 4.22 -24.45
CA MET A 1 31.82 3.50 -24.27
C MET A 1 32.00 2.60 -23.06
N ILE A 2 31.46 3.00 -21.91
CA ILE A 2 31.45 2.11 -20.74
C ILE A 2 30.09 1.43 -20.77
N ASP A 3 30.07 0.22 -21.32
CA ASP A 3 28.93 -0.68 -21.26
C ASP A 3 28.86 -1.23 -19.82
N LYS A 4 28.34 -0.42 -18.88
CA LYS A 4 27.96 -0.90 -17.55
C LYS A 4 26.64 -1.64 -17.70
N LYS A 5 26.71 -2.91 -18.13
CA LYS A 5 25.65 -3.85 -17.77
C LYS A 5 25.49 -3.76 -16.24
N GLY A 6 24.28 -3.42 -15.79
CA GLY A 6 23.92 -3.59 -14.38
C GLY A 6 24.16 -5.05 -13.97
N PRO A 7 24.22 -5.37 -12.67
CA PRO A 7 24.50 -6.72 -12.24
C PRO A 7 23.47 -7.68 -12.85
N ASP A 8 23.92 -8.56 -13.76
CA ASP A 8 23.12 -9.54 -14.52
C ASP A 8 22.39 -10.58 -13.63
N ASN A 9 22.33 -10.39 -12.31
CA ASN A 9 21.91 -11.38 -11.30
C ASN A 9 20.88 -10.85 -10.27
N LEU A 10 20.09 -9.83 -10.58
CA LEU A 10 19.00 -9.43 -9.68
C LEU A 10 17.79 -10.35 -9.84
N LYS A 11 17.24 -10.83 -8.72
CA LYS A 11 16.01 -11.62 -8.73
C LYS A 11 14.85 -10.73 -9.26
N PRO A 12 13.86 -11.28 -9.98
CA PRO A 12 12.70 -10.50 -10.42
C PRO A 12 11.95 -9.80 -9.28
N SER A 13 12.02 -10.34 -8.06
CA SER A 13 11.40 -9.78 -6.86
C SER A 13 12.25 -8.73 -6.16
N THR A 14 13.48 -8.42 -6.60
CA THR A 14 14.35 -7.45 -5.90
C THR A 14 13.69 -6.07 -5.75
N PHE A 15 12.85 -5.68 -6.71
CA PHE A 15 12.10 -4.44 -6.68
C PHE A 15 10.61 -4.71 -6.88
N TYR A 16 9.78 -4.12 -6.03
CA TYR A 16 8.32 -4.15 -6.18
C TYR A 16 7.75 -2.74 -6.11
N GLY A 17 7.06 -2.33 -7.18
CA GLY A 17 6.76 -0.94 -7.45
C GLY A 17 5.29 -0.59 -7.55
N ARG A 18 4.92 0.61 -7.10
CA ARG A 18 3.58 1.16 -7.30
C ARG A 18 3.59 2.67 -7.49
N SER A 19 2.74 3.13 -8.41
CA SER A 19 2.39 4.55 -8.55
C SER A 19 1.33 4.90 -7.51
N CYS A 20 1.26 6.16 -7.09
CA CYS A 20 0.11 6.64 -6.34
C CYS A 20 -1.19 6.42 -7.10
N LEU A 21 -2.26 6.14 -6.37
CA LEU A 21 -3.59 6.03 -6.94
C LEU A 21 -4.20 7.41 -7.13
N ARG A 22 -3.57 8.26 -7.97
CA ARG A 22 -4.10 9.59 -8.36
C ARG A 22 -5.55 9.51 -8.83
N GLN A 23 -5.88 8.38 -9.44
CA GLN A 23 -7.24 7.98 -9.73
C GLN A 23 -7.67 6.92 -8.75
N VAL A 24 -8.55 7.31 -7.82
CA VAL A 24 -9.16 6.41 -6.85
C VAL A 24 -9.79 5.21 -7.58
N PRO A 25 -9.37 3.97 -7.27
CA PRO A 25 -9.95 2.78 -7.89
C PRO A 25 -11.44 2.73 -7.68
N ARG A 26 -12.16 2.46 -8.77
CA ARG A 26 -13.56 2.02 -8.75
C ARG A 26 -13.60 0.52 -8.97
N LEU A 27 -14.49 -0.15 -8.25
CA LEU A 27 -14.85 -1.54 -8.51
C LEU A 27 -15.69 -1.58 -9.78
N LEU A 28 -15.26 -2.38 -10.76
CA LEU A 28 -15.85 -2.44 -12.10
C LEU A 28 -16.19 -3.87 -12.49
N ARG A 29 -15.47 -4.87 -11.97
CA ARG A 29 -15.71 -6.28 -12.27
C ARG A 29 -16.97 -6.76 -11.58
N LYS A 30 -17.78 -7.52 -12.31
CA LYS A 30 -19.11 -7.98 -11.89
C LYS A 30 -19.22 -9.51 -11.78
N SER A 31 -18.16 -10.22 -12.12
CA SER A 31 -18.21 -11.67 -12.18
C SER A 31 -16.83 -12.31 -11.95
N LEU A 32 -16.85 -13.54 -11.45
CA LEU A 32 -15.66 -14.32 -11.13
C LEU A 32 -14.82 -14.70 -12.37
N ASP A 33 -15.44 -14.84 -13.54
CA ASP A 33 -14.78 -15.17 -14.82
C ASP A 33 -14.00 -13.98 -15.42
N GLN A 34 -14.45 -12.75 -15.15
CA GLN A 34 -13.68 -11.52 -15.40
C GLN A 34 -12.43 -11.43 -14.51
N MET A 35 -12.30 -12.31 -13.52
CA MET A 35 -11.15 -12.42 -12.63
C MET A 35 -10.14 -13.45 -13.15
N SER A 36 -9.77 -13.36 -14.44
CA SER A 36 -8.67 -14.17 -14.99
C SER A 36 -7.53 -14.22 -13.96
N PRO A 37 -7.11 -15.42 -13.50
CA PRO A 37 -6.11 -15.50 -12.45
C PRO A 37 -4.92 -14.70 -12.95
N VAL A 38 -4.53 -13.64 -12.24
CA VAL A 38 -3.26 -12.98 -12.51
C VAL A 38 -2.22 -14.06 -12.29
N LYS A 39 -1.78 -14.64 -13.40
CA LYS A 39 -0.68 -15.59 -13.40
C LYS A 39 0.54 -14.74 -13.03
N PHE A 40 1.29 -15.22 -12.05
CA PHE A 40 2.56 -14.63 -11.64
C PHE A 40 2.49 -13.33 -10.81
N PHE A 41 1.73 -13.34 -9.71
CA PHE A 41 1.81 -12.30 -8.67
C PHE A 41 3.23 -12.12 -8.11
N ASP A 42 4.05 -13.17 -8.13
CA ASP A 42 5.47 -13.20 -7.77
C ASP A 42 6.38 -12.45 -8.75
N LYS A 43 5.85 -12.02 -9.89
CA LYS A 43 6.59 -11.33 -10.95
C LYS A 43 5.94 -10.00 -11.36
N ASP A 44 5.00 -9.49 -10.56
CA ASP A 44 4.30 -8.20 -10.75
C ASP A 44 3.75 -7.97 -12.17
N PHE A 45 3.21 -9.02 -12.82
CA PHE A 45 2.79 -8.96 -14.23
C PHE A 45 1.59 -8.03 -14.49
N ASP A 46 0.82 -7.72 -13.46
CA ASP A 46 -0.38 -6.89 -13.55
C ASP A 46 -0.15 -5.41 -13.25
N ARG A 47 1.12 -4.99 -13.11
CA ARG A 47 1.50 -3.58 -13.00
C ARG A 47 1.17 -2.79 -14.27
N PRO A 48 0.87 -1.48 -14.16
CA PRO A 48 0.77 -0.63 -15.34
C PRO A 48 2.09 -0.60 -16.11
N ARG A 49 2.03 -0.38 -17.43
CA ARG A 49 3.21 -0.29 -18.28
C ARG A 49 3.97 1.02 -18.02
N MET A 50 3.25 2.07 -17.66
CA MET A 50 3.80 3.37 -17.29
C MET A 50 3.16 3.90 -16.02
N TYR A 51 3.90 4.66 -15.21
CA TYR A 51 3.39 5.25 -13.96
C TYR A 51 2.30 6.31 -14.17
N ILE A 52 2.13 6.81 -15.40
CA ILE A 52 1.03 7.71 -15.76
C ILE A 52 -0.30 6.99 -16.00
N GLU A 53 -0.26 5.67 -16.18
CA GLU A 53 -1.46 4.86 -16.43
C GLU A 53 -2.14 4.52 -15.11
N ARG A 54 -3.46 4.32 -15.18
CA ARG A 54 -4.24 3.92 -14.01
C ARG A 54 -3.78 2.56 -13.51
N ASP A 55 -3.38 2.50 -12.24
CA ASP A 55 -3.08 1.25 -11.56
C ASP A 55 -4.39 0.51 -11.22
N ASN A 56 -4.64 -0.57 -11.96
CA ASN A 56 -5.84 -1.40 -11.81
C ASN A 56 -5.60 -2.66 -10.94
N ARG A 57 -4.48 -2.73 -10.21
CA ARG A 57 -4.15 -3.89 -9.37
C ARG A 57 -5.08 -4.08 -8.18
N PHE A 58 -5.79 -3.04 -7.75
CA PHE A 58 -6.66 -3.11 -6.57
C PHE A 58 -7.68 -4.26 -6.66
N GLU A 59 -8.42 -4.39 -7.77
CA GLU A 59 -9.35 -5.52 -7.92
C GLU A 59 -8.64 -6.88 -7.97
N ASN A 60 -7.41 -6.95 -8.47
CA ASN A 60 -6.61 -8.18 -8.43
C ASN A 60 -6.22 -8.55 -7.00
N ASP A 61 -5.88 -7.57 -6.17
CA ASP A 61 -5.50 -7.76 -4.78
C ASP A 61 -6.68 -8.29 -3.94
N ILE A 62 -7.87 -7.71 -4.13
CA ILE A 62 -9.13 -8.20 -3.53
C ILE A 62 -9.38 -9.66 -3.94
N ASN A 63 -9.29 -9.94 -5.23
CA ASN A 63 -9.48 -11.28 -5.79
C ASN A 63 -8.51 -12.31 -5.21
N ARG A 64 -7.26 -11.90 -4.98
CA ARG A 64 -6.22 -12.73 -4.37
C ARG A 64 -6.55 -13.06 -2.92
N ILE A 65 -6.96 -12.07 -2.13
CA ILE A 65 -7.34 -12.26 -0.72
C ILE A 65 -8.55 -13.17 -0.62
N THR A 66 -9.60 -12.93 -1.41
CA THR A 66 -10.76 -13.81 -1.44
C THR A 66 -10.38 -15.23 -1.83
N SER A 67 -9.51 -15.40 -2.84
CA SER A 67 -9.02 -16.72 -3.22
C SER A 67 -8.25 -17.41 -2.10
N LEU A 68 -7.53 -16.66 -1.26
CA LEU A 68 -6.84 -17.20 -0.08
C LEU A 68 -7.85 -17.62 1.01
N ILE A 69 -8.87 -16.80 1.27
CA ILE A 69 -9.94 -17.11 2.22
C ILE A 69 -10.68 -18.38 1.78
N LEU A 70 -11.10 -18.47 0.52
CA LEU A 70 -11.79 -19.64 -0.02
C LEU A 70 -10.90 -20.89 0.04
N LYS A 71 -9.63 -20.79 -0.36
CA LYS A 71 -8.69 -21.91 -0.26
C LYS A 71 -8.50 -22.36 1.18
N ALA A 72 -8.38 -21.43 2.14
CA ALA A 72 -8.27 -21.76 3.55
C ALA A 72 -9.54 -22.47 4.04
N PHE A 73 -10.72 -22.00 3.65
CA PHE A 73 -12.00 -22.59 4.04
C PHE A 73 -12.18 -24.02 3.52
N TYR A 74 -11.81 -24.27 2.26
CA TYR A 74 -11.97 -25.61 1.66
C TYR A 74 -10.84 -26.59 2.01
N ARG A 75 -9.65 -26.12 2.43
CA ARG A 75 -8.47 -26.97 2.67
C ARG A 75 -8.14 -27.18 4.14
N SER A 76 -8.88 -26.54 5.06
CA SER A 76 -8.66 -26.69 6.49
C SER A 76 -9.97 -27.03 7.19
N ASP A 77 -9.89 -27.64 8.37
CA ASP A 77 -11.06 -27.91 9.22
C ASP A 77 -11.51 -26.65 9.99
N GLN A 78 -11.00 -25.46 9.62
CA GLN A 78 -11.33 -24.22 10.28
C GLN A 78 -12.69 -23.68 9.82
N THR A 79 -13.45 -23.10 10.73
CA THR A 79 -14.72 -22.46 10.39
C THR A 79 -14.51 -21.10 9.73
N ALA A 80 -15.53 -20.60 9.02
CA ALA A 80 -15.50 -19.25 8.45
C ALA A 80 -15.21 -18.17 9.52
N SER A 81 -15.73 -18.36 10.74
CA SER A 81 -15.49 -17.48 11.88
C SER A 81 -14.03 -17.48 12.36
N GLN A 82 -13.26 -18.53 12.07
CA GLN A 82 -11.82 -18.60 12.39
C GLN A 82 -10.93 -18.09 11.25
N ILE A 83 -11.40 -18.17 10.00
CA ILE A 83 -10.62 -17.78 8.82
C ILE A 83 -10.77 -16.29 8.52
N LYS A 84 -11.98 -15.75 8.51
CA LYS A 84 -12.24 -14.33 8.17
C LYS A 84 -11.37 -13.37 9.03
N PRO A 85 -11.28 -13.54 10.37
CA PRO A 85 -10.41 -12.71 11.21
C PRO A 85 -8.96 -12.66 10.77
N LYS A 86 -8.38 -13.75 10.23
CA LYS A 86 -6.97 -13.78 9.82
C LYS A 86 -6.64 -12.77 8.71
N TYR A 87 -7.65 -12.34 7.94
CA TYR A 87 -7.49 -11.39 6.85
C TYR A 87 -8.03 -10.01 7.21
N LEU A 88 -9.10 -9.93 8.01
CA LEU A 88 -9.72 -8.67 8.41
C LEU A 88 -9.01 -8.02 9.60
N HIS A 89 -8.58 -8.78 10.60
CA HIS A 89 -7.96 -8.23 11.81
C HIS A 89 -6.70 -7.42 11.53
N PRO A 90 -5.74 -7.87 10.69
CA PRO A 90 -4.56 -7.06 10.40
C PRO A 90 -4.92 -5.68 9.83
N VAL A 91 -5.92 -5.61 8.94
CA VAL A 91 -6.41 -4.36 8.35
C VAL A 91 -7.08 -3.48 9.41
N ASN A 92 -7.92 -4.06 10.28
CA ASN A 92 -8.61 -3.33 11.34
C ASN A 92 -7.64 -2.80 12.41
N GLU A 93 -6.65 -3.58 12.80
CA GLU A 93 -5.57 -3.15 13.69
C GLU A 93 -4.78 -1.97 13.10
N ALA A 94 -4.48 -2.02 11.80
CA ALA A 94 -3.85 -0.92 11.08
C ALA A 94 -4.76 0.32 11.06
N PHE A 95 -6.06 0.16 10.78
CA PHE A 95 -7.03 1.26 10.83
C PHE A 95 -7.10 1.89 12.21
N THR A 96 -7.07 1.10 13.28
CA THR A 96 -7.04 1.61 14.64
C THR A 96 -5.78 2.46 14.90
N ARG A 97 -4.61 2.02 14.45
CA ARG A 97 -3.35 2.77 14.63
C ARG A 97 -3.26 4.02 13.76
N ILE A 98 -3.86 4.00 12.56
CA ILE A 98 -3.82 5.12 11.60
C ILE A 98 -4.91 6.16 11.90
N PHE A 99 -6.16 5.72 12.05
CA PHE A 99 -7.31 6.60 12.23
C PHE A 99 -7.63 6.89 13.69
N GLY A 100 -7.03 6.16 14.63
CA GLY A 100 -7.20 6.30 16.08
C GLY A 100 -8.31 5.41 16.66
N GLU A 101 -8.24 5.19 17.98
CA GLU A 101 -9.27 4.49 18.76
C GLU A 101 -10.40 5.42 19.21
N GLY A 102 -11.64 4.95 19.13
CA GLY A 102 -12.78 5.55 19.85
C GLY A 102 -13.28 6.89 19.34
N ASN A 103 -12.90 7.30 18.13
CA ASN A 103 -13.50 8.44 17.45
C ASN A 103 -14.69 7.99 16.59
N ASP A 104 -15.67 8.88 16.37
CA ASP A 104 -16.80 8.63 15.44
C ASP A 104 -16.35 8.40 13.98
N THR A 105 -15.04 8.49 13.74
CA THR A 105 -14.36 8.28 12.46
C THR A 105 -13.57 6.98 12.38
N THR A 106 -13.56 6.14 13.43
CA THR A 106 -12.81 4.87 13.39
C THR A 106 -13.41 3.99 12.31
N LEU A 107 -12.55 3.57 11.39
CA LEU A 107 -12.93 2.72 10.27
C LEU A 107 -12.68 1.26 10.64
N MET A 108 -13.64 0.38 10.39
CA MET A 108 -13.48 -1.07 10.57
C MET A 108 -13.98 -1.80 9.33
N LEU A 109 -13.15 -2.61 8.71
CA LEU A 109 -13.54 -3.55 7.66
C LEU A 109 -14.42 -4.65 8.27
N LEU A 110 -15.67 -4.74 7.83
CA LEU A 110 -16.63 -5.76 8.23
C LEU A 110 -16.66 -6.91 7.24
N GLU A 111 -16.72 -6.59 5.96
CA GLU A 111 -16.94 -7.58 4.90
C GLU A 111 -16.03 -7.34 3.70
N LEU A 112 -15.60 -8.44 3.11
CA LEU A 112 -14.81 -8.50 1.89
C LEU A 112 -15.30 -9.66 1.06
N ILE A 113 -16.28 -9.40 0.21
CA ILE A 113 -16.95 -10.38 -0.63
C ILE A 113 -16.57 -10.10 -2.10
N PRO A 114 -16.15 -11.11 -2.88
CA PRO A 114 -15.83 -10.91 -4.29
C PRO A 114 -17.07 -10.52 -5.11
N PRO A 115 -16.88 -10.04 -6.36
CA PRO A 115 -17.98 -9.88 -7.29
C PRO A 115 -18.77 -11.18 -7.47
N LEU A 116 -20.09 -11.13 -7.31
CA LEU A 116 -21.02 -12.25 -7.41
C LEU A 116 -22.32 -11.76 -8.07
N ASP A 117 -23.00 -12.64 -8.81
CA ASP A 117 -24.34 -12.38 -9.34
C ASP A 117 -24.50 -11.05 -10.10
N GLU A 118 -23.51 -10.70 -10.95
CA GLU A 118 -23.45 -9.44 -11.73
C GLU A 118 -23.27 -8.15 -10.90
N GLU A 119 -23.00 -8.30 -9.61
CA GLU A 119 -22.64 -7.23 -8.69
C GLU A 119 -21.12 -7.12 -8.51
N VAL A 120 -20.67 -5.90 -8.24
CA VAL A 120 -19.26 -5.64 -7.93
C VAL A 120 -18.89 -6.24 -6.56
N ALA A 121 -17.60 -6.28 -6.25
CA ALA A 121 -17.14 -6.73 -4.94
C ALA A 121 -17.84 -5.94 -3.82
N GLU A 122 -18.42 -6.64 -2.85
CA GLU A 122 -19.06 -6.02 -1.70
C GLU A 122 -18.02 -5.88 -0.58
N ILE A 123 -17.59 -4.64 -0.37
CA ILE A 123 -16.59 -4.29 0.63
C ILE A 123 -17.23 -3.28 1.59
N ILE A 124 -17.57 -3.76 2.79
CA ILE A 124 -18.35 -3.01 3.78
C ILE A 124 -17.47 -2.62 4.95
N PHE A 125 -17.58 -1.36 5.35
CA PHE A 125 -16.90 -0.79 6.49
C PHE A 125 -17.89 -0.25 7.50
N GLN A 126 -17.61 -0.41 8.78
CA GLN A 126 -18.27 0.35 9.84
C GLN A 126 -17.52 1.66 10.05
N LYS A 127 -18.27 2.76 10.11
CA LYS A 127 -17.78 4.09 10.50
C LYS A 127 -18.77 4.72 11.48
N GLY A 128 -18.35 4.86 12.73
CA GLY A 128 -19.26 5.21 13.82
C GLY A 128 -20.36 4.14 13.98
N LYS A 129 -21.61 4.52 13.69
CA LYS A 129 -22.78 3.61 13.76
C LYS A 129 -23.31 3.17 12.39
N SER A 130 -22.63 3.56 11.31
CA SER A 130 -23.12 3.33 9.95
C SER A 130 -22.22 2.35 9.22
N ASP A 131 -22.85 1.44 8.49
CA ASP A 131 -22.17 0.55 7.56
C ASP A 131 -22.17 1.21 6.17
N ILE A 132 -20.98 1.37 5.60
CA ILE A 132 -20.77 2.07 4.33
C ILE A 132 -19.95 1.20 3.38
N HIS A 133 -20.37 1.19 2.11
CA HIS A 133 -19.64 0.50 1.06
C HIS A 133 -18.35 1.26 0.70
N TYR A 134 -17.31 0.55 0.24
CA TYR A 134 -16.01 1.11 -0.21
C TYR A 134 -16.18 2.36 -1.08
N ASN A 135 -17.15 2.38 -2.00
CA ASN A 135 -17.40 3.51 -2.90
C ASN A 135 -17.65 4.85 -2.17
N TYR A 136 -18.15 4.81 -0.93
CA TYR A 136 -18.48 5.98 -0.12
C TYR A 136 -17.38 6.42 0.86
N LEU A 137 -16.27 5.69 0.92
CA LEU A 137 -15.10 6.11 1.71
C LEU A 137 -14.49 7.41 1.14
N GLY A 138 -13.91 8.22 2.04
CA GLY A 138 -13.08 9.36 1.65
C GLY A 138 -11.84 8.91 0.88
N ASN A 139 -11.28 9.78 0.04
CA ASN A 139 -10.12 9.41 -0.79
C ASN A 139 -8.92 8.94 0.03
N GLY A 140 -8.64 9.59 1.16
CA GLY A 140 -7.57 9.17 2.08
C GLY A 140 -7.83 7.80 2.72
N GLU A 141 -9.08 7.50 3.08
CA GLU A 141 -9.46 6.17 3.63
C GLU A 141 -9.28 5.08 2.56
N LYS A 142 -9.66 5.38 1.31
CA LYS A 142 -9.42 4.48 0.18
C LYS A 142 -7.93 4.29 -0.08
N GLU A 143 -7.12 5.34 -0.01
CA GLU A 143 -5.67 5.22 -0.22
C GLU A 143 -5.04 4.25 0.79
N VAL A 144 -5.31 4.48 2.08
CA VAL A 144 -4.84 3.61 3.16
C VAL A 144 -5.31 2.17 2.92
N PHE A 145 -6.61 1.96 2.70
CA PHE A 145 -7.15 0.61 2.46
C PHE A 145 -6.50 -0.07 1.25
N ASN A 146 -6.34 0.63 0.14
CA ASN A 146 -5.82 0.06 -1.11
C ASN A 146 -4.36 -0.36 -1.00
N ILE A 147 -3.55 0.37 -0.21
CA ILE A 147 -2.17 -0.01 0.08
C ILE A 147 -2.13 -1.20 1.05
N LEU A 148 -2.94 -1.19 2.11
CA LEU A 148 -2.99 -2.32 3.06
C LEU A 148 -3.43 -3.63 2.39
N ILE A 149 -4.44 -3.60 1.52
CA ILE A 149 -4.87 -4.77 0.74
C ILE A 149 -3.79 -5.22 -0.24
N ASN A 150 -3.08 -4.28 -0.87
CA ASN A 150 -1.95 -4.62 -1.73
C ASN A 150 -0.84 -5.34 -0.97
N LEU A 151 -0.43 -4.81 0.19
CA LEU A 151 0.59 -5.44 1.03
C LEU A 151 0.10 -6.79 1.57
N LEU A 152 -1.16 -6.90 2.03
CA LEU A 152 -1.75 -8.14 2.51
C LEU A 152 -1.73 -9.24 1.44
N SER A 153 -2.06 -8.88 0.20
CA SER A 153 -2.18 -9.83 -0.92
C SER A 153 -0.81 -10.24 -1.49
N ARG A 154 0.21 -9.39 -1.40
CA ARG A 154 1.48 -9.55 -2.13
C ARG A 154 2.70 -9.80 -1.26
N ARG A 155 2.75 -9.34 0.00
CA ARG A 155 3.99 -9.32 0.80
C ARG A 155 4.71 -10.67 0.89
N HIS A 156 3.98 -11.78 0.90
CA HIS A 156 4.58 -13.13 0.94
C HIS A 156 5.49 -13.45 -0.27
N PHE A 157 5.28 -12.80 -1.42
CA PHE A 157 6.12 -13.00 -2.61
C PHE A 157 7.37 -12.10 -2.64
N TYR A 158 7.35 -11.01 -1.88
CA TYR A 158 8.33 -9.93 -1.95
C TYR A 158 9.09 -9.82 -0.63
N GLN A 159 9.89 -10.85 -0.35
CA GLN A 159 10.87 -10.87 0.74
C GLN A 159 12.23 -10.41 0.21
N ASP A 160 13.09 -9.85 1.06
CA ASP A 160 14.38 -9.27 0.66
C ASP A 160 14.23 -8.27 -0.52
N THR A 161 13.17 -7.46 -0.48
CA THR A 161 12.69 -6.63 -1.58
C THR A 161 12.74 -5.15 -1.22
N ILE A 162 13.09 -4.31 -2.19
CA ILE A 162 12.86 -2.86 -2.12
C ILE A 162 11.45 -2.59 -2.64
N TYR A 163 10.56 -2.25 -1.73
CA TYR A 163 9.24 -1.71 -2.03
C TYR A 163 9.40 -0.25 -2.41
N TYR A 164 8.89 0.16 -3.56
CA TYR A 164 8.90 1.57 -3.95
C TYR A 164 7.51 2.04 -4.33
N ILE A 165 6.96 2.96 -3.54
CA ILE A 165 5.59 3.47 -3.69
C ILE A 165 5.67 4.97 -3.84
N ASP A 166 5.36 5.47 -5.03
CA ASP A 166 5.38 6.90 -5.33
C ASP A 166 4.17 7.60 -4.69
N GLU A 167 4.36 8.76 -4.07
CA GLU A 167 3.31 9.61 -3.45
C GLU A 167 2.28 8.81 -2.61
N MET A 168 2.76 7.93 -1.72
CA MET A 168 1.91 7.08 -0.87
C MET A 168 1.01 7.91 0.08
N ASP A 169 1.33 9.17 0.29
CA ASP A 169 0.65 10.15 1.14
C ASP A 169 -0.51 10.90 0.47
N LEU A 170 -0.87 10.56 -0.76
CA LEU A 170 -1.86 11.31 -1.54
C LEU A 170 -3.23 11.34 -0.83
N HIS A 171 -3.85 12.52 -0.79
CA HIS A 171 -5.15 12.79 -0.14
C HIS A 171 -5.20 12.59 1.39
N LEU A 172 -4.06 12.42 2.05
CA LEU A 172 -3.97 12.35 3.52
C LEU A 172 -3.65 13.72 4.13
N ASN A 173 -4.19 13.98 5.32
CA ASN A 173 -3.77 15.12 6.13
C ASN A 173 -2.47 14.78 6.90
N THR A 174 -1.75 15.79 7.37
CA THR A 174 -0.42 15.65 8.00
C THR A 174 -0.36 14.64 9.15
N LYS A 175 -1.39 14.58 9.99
CA LYS A 175 -1.46 13.60 11.07
C LYS A 175 -1.55 12.17 10.50
N LEU A 176 -2.50 11.93 9.60
CA LEU A 176 -2.66 10.62 8.96
C LEU A 176 -1.44 10.22 8.14
N GLN A 177 -0.74 11.18 7.52
CA GLN A 177 0.50 10.90 6.81
C GLN A 177 1.55 10.28 7.76
N TYR A 178 1.79 10.89 8.92
CA TYR A 178 2.71 10.34 9.91
C TYR A 178 2.30 8.94 10.36
N ASP A 179 1.05 8.80 10.82
CA ASP A 179 0.55 7.54 11.39
C ASP A 179 0.51 6.41 10.33
N PHE A 180 0.23 6.75 9.07
CA PHE A 180 0.21 5.81 7.96
C PHE A 180 1.61 5.31 7.58
N LEU A 181 2.59 6.20 7.41
CA LEU A 181 3.95 5.77 7.10
C LEU A 181 4.52 4.91 8.22
N LYS A 182 4.30 5.34 9.46
CA LYS A 182 4.67 4.58 10.66
C LYS A 182 4.08 3.17 10.62
N GLU A 183 2.77 3.07 10.40
CA GLU A 183 2.09 1.77 10.35
C GLU A 183 2.66 0.87 9.27
N VAL A 184 2.85 1.39 8.05
CA VAL A 184 3.36 0.60 6.93
C VAL A 184 4.77 0.09 7.22
N VAL A 185 5.67 0.96 7.68
CA VAL A 185 7.07 0.62 7.94
C VAL A 185 7.21 -0.36 9.10
N GLU A 186 6.48 -0.16 10.19
CA GLU A 186 6.67 -0.94 11.42
C GLU A 186 5.91 -2.27 11.43
N ASN A 187 4.80 -2.38 10.68
CA ASN A 187 3.89 -3.53 10.79
C ASN A 187 3.61 -4.26 9.46
N TRP A 188 3.88 -3.65 8.30
CA TRP A 188 3.46 -4.23 7.00
C TRP A 188 4.59 -4.61 6.07
N ILE A 189 5.69 -3.86 6.08
CA ILE A 189 6.88 -4.20 5.30
C ILE A 189 7.59 -5.38 5.97
N PRO A 190 7.89 -6.48 5.24
CA PRO A 190 8.57 -7.63 5.82
C PRO A 190 9.99 -7.32 6.33
N GLU A 191 10.47 -8.11 7.28
CA GLU A 191 11.89 -8.07 7.67
C GLU A 191 12.80 -8.32 6.45
N GLY A 192 13.95 -7.64 6.42
CA GLY A 192 14.89 -7.72 5.30
C GLY A 192 14.50 -6.88 4.06
N CYS A 193 13.32 -6.24 4.08
CA CYS A 193 12.88 -5.34 3.02
C CYS A 193 13.18 -3.86 3.34
N GLN A 194 13.09 -3.01 2.32
CA GLN A 194 13.12 -1.55 2.47
C GLN A 194 11.87 -0.94 1.83
N LEU A 195 11.40 0.19 2.36
CA LEU A 195 10.40 1.03 1.72
C LEU A 195 11.05 2.32 1.22
N TRP A 196 10.90 2.59 -0.08
CA TRP A 196 11.28 3.83 -0.73
C TRP A 196 10.01 4.55 -1.17
N THR A 197 9.84 5.81 -0.79
CA THR A 197 8.69 6.61 -1.23
C THR A 197 9.15 8.03 -1.53
N ALA A 198 8.71 8.56 -2.68
CA ALA A 198 8.88 9.95 -3.02
C ALA A 198 7.65 10.70 -2.50
N SER A 199 7.87 11.79 -1.77
CA SER A 199 6.79 12.49 -1.07
C SER A 199 7.18 13.93 -0.78
N HIS A 200 6.16 14.79 -0.67
CA HIS A 200 6.26 16.15 -0.14
C HIS A 200 5.59 16.28 1.24
N SER A 201 5.15 15.16 1.83
CA SER A 201 4.42 15.12 3.09
C SER A 201 5.30 15.51 4.28
N LEU A 202 4.85 16.52 5.01
CA LEU A 202 5.45 16.89 6.29
C LEU A 202 5.33 15.75 7.31
N GLY A 203 4.22 15.00 7.32
CA GLY A 203 4.04 13.89 8.25
C GLY A 203 5.04 12.75 7.99
N PHE A 204 5.40 12.50 6.73
CA PHE A 204 6.40 11.50 6.36
C PHE A 204 7.81 11.97 6.75
N ILE A 205 8.11 13.25 6.51
CA ILE A 205 9.38 13.87 6.93
C ILE A 205 9.52 13.81 8.46
N ASP A 206 8.46 14.12 9.20
CA ASP A 206 8.44 14.06 10.66
C ASP A 206 8.69 12.64 11.19
N TYR A 207 8.04 11.62 10.59
CA TYR A 207 8.31 10.22 10.94
C TYR A 207 9.77 9.85 10.66
N ALA A 208 10.25 10.13 9.44
CA ALA A 208 11.61 9.80 9.03
C ALA A 208 12.68 10.50 9.89
N ASN A 209 12.39 11.68 10.47
CA ASN A 209 13.29 12.36 11.40
C ASN A 209 13.33 11.74 12.80
N GLN A 210 12.27 11.05 13.23
CA GLN A 210 12.13 10.52 14.60
C GLN A 210 12.69 9.11 14.79
N VAL A 211 12.92 8.35 13.73
CA VAL A 211 13.30 6.92 13.81
C VAL A 211 14.64 6.63 13.16
N ASP A 212 15.58 5.94 13.80
CA ASP A 212 16.94 5.79 13.28
C ASP A 212 17.05 4.97 11.97
N HIS A 213 16.08 4.10 11.70
CA HIS A 213 16.05 3.23 10.52
C HIS A 213 15.50 3.89 9.24
N ALA A 214 15.26 5.20 9.26
CA ALA A 214 14.83 5.96 8.08
C ALA A 214 15.90 6.97 7.63
N ALA A 215 15.90 7.31 6.35
CA ALA A 215 16.74 8.38 5.79
C ALA A 215 15.93 9.18 4.78
N ILE A 216 16.20 10.49 4.72
CA ILE A 216 15.62 11.39 3.72
C ILE A 216 16.72 11.71 2.70
N ILE A 217 16.38 11.64 1.42
CA ILE A 217 17.23 12.14 0.34
C ILE A 217 16.53 13.36 -0.23
N ASP A 218 17.13 14.54 -0.03
CA ASP A 218 16.56 15.80 -0.52
C ASP A 218 17.01 16.06 -1.97
N PHE A 219 16.03 16.25 -2.85
CA PHE A 219 16.24 16.60 -4.26
C PHE A 219 15.99 18.10 -4.54
N ASN A 220 15.67 18.89 -3.52
CA ASN A 220 15.38 20.32 -3.66
C ASN A 220 16.62 21.11 -4.10
N ASN A 221 16.38 22.16 -4.89
CA ASN A 221 17.38 23.14 -5.32
C ASN A 221 18.59 22.55 -6.08
N LEU A 222 18.46 21.35 -6.65
CA LEU A 222 19.48 20.76 -7.51
C LEU A 222 19.37 21.31 -8.94
N ASN A 223 20.50 21.69 -9.53
CA ASN A 223 20.56 22.03 -10.95
C ASN A 223 20.70 20.74 -11.79
N PHE A 224 19.61 20.29 -12.40
CA PHE A 224 19.57 19.04 -13.17
C PHE A 224 20.44 19.03 -14.45
N ASP A 225 21.01 20.16 -14.87
CA ASP A 225 21.97 20.23 -15.98
C ASP A 225 23.39 19.76 -15.59
N HIS A 226 23.62 19.50 -14.30
CA HIS A 226 24.92 19.05 -13.77
C HIS A 226 24.79 17.75 -12.97
N PRO A 227 25.82 16.88 -12.99
CA PRO A 227 25.86 15.71 -12.12
C PRO A 227 25.89 16.11 -10.64
N HIS A 228 25.06 15.46 -9.82
CA HIS A 228 25.02 15.64 -8.36
C HIS A 228 25.33 14.32 -7.63
N ILE A 229 25.99 14.43 -6.48
CA ILE A 229 26.14 13.32 -5.52
C ILE A 229 25.22 13.62 -4.35
N LEU A 230 24.29 12.72 -4.07
CA LEU A 230 23.32 12.85 -3.00
C LEU A 230 23.77 12.10 -1.75
N PHE A 231 23.48 12.68 -0.59
CA PHE A 231 23.72 12.08 0.72
C PHE A 231 22.42 12.07 1.53
N PRO A 232 22.25 11.10 2.45
CA PRO A 232 21.21 11.19 3.47
C PRO A 232 21.25 12.52 4.20
N GLN A 233 20.11 13.20 4.26
CA GLN A 233 19.93 14.40 5.05
C GLN A 233 20.13 14.06 6.53
N ALA A 234 20.82 14.94 7.27
CA ALA A 234 20.93 14.80 8.71
C ALA A 234 19.56 14.96 9.38
N LYS A 235 19.30 14.16 10.41
CA LYS A 235 18.03 14.18 11.14
C LYS A 235 17.82 15.51 11.85
N ASN A 236 16.58 15.97 11.93
CA ASN A 236 16.18 17.18 12.66
C ASN A 236 16.88 18.47 12.19
N LEU A 237 17.28 18.52 10.92
CA LEU A 237 17.61 19.80 10.29
C LEU A 237 16.32 20.64 10.26
N SER A 238 16.26 21.67 11.11
CA SER A 238 15.31 22.78 10.94
C SER A 238 15.31 23.18 9.46
N PRO A 239 14.15 23.41 8.81
CA PRO A 239 14.14 23.93 7.45
C PRO A 239 15.01 25.17 7.46
N SER A 240 16.14 25.09 6.75
CA SER A 240 17.20 26.07 6.81
C SER A 240 16.59 27.45 6.63
N THR A 241 16.78 28.32 7.63
CA THR A 241 16.51 29.74 7.51
C THR A 241 17.35 30.24 6.34
N SER A 242 16.71 30.42 5.19
CA SER A 242 17.29 31.12 4.05
C SER A 242 17.56 32.55 4.52
N ILE A 243 18.85 32.91 4.57
CA ILE A 243 19.31 34.30 4.59
C ILE A 243 19.47 34.73 3.13
#